data_AF-A0AAW2KE35-F1
#
_entry.id   AF-A0AAW2KE35-F1
#
_cell.length_a   1.000
_cell.length_b   1.000
_cell.length_c   1.000
_cell.angle_alpha   90.00
_cell.angle_beta   90.00
_cell.angle_gamma   90.00
#
_symmetry.space_group_name_H-M   'P 1'
#
loop_
_entity.id
_entity.type
_entity.pdbx_description
1 polymer ?
#
loop_
_entity_poly.entity_id
_entity_poly.type
_entity_poly.pdbx_seq_one_letter_code
_entity_poly.pdbx_strand_id
1 'polypeptide(L)'
;MPVLLGATAMMPPATAVNYTSWILVAFLFGFVVYRYHPQWWQRYNYILSGGLDAGTAFVTVLMFFALQSKGISLDWWGNNLDGCPLAACPIAKGITAPGCPVN
;
A
#
# COMPACT_ATOMS: atom_id res chain seq x y z
N MET A 1 6.38 18.13 6.56
CA MET A 1 4.95 17.82 6.83
C MET A 1 4.89 16.38 7.34
N PRO A 2 4.34 16.09 8.53
CA PRO A 2 4.42 14.75 9.07
C PRO A 2 3.55 13.83 8.20
N VAL A 3 4.21 13.01 7.39
CA VAL A 3 3.60 11.93 6.59
C VAL A 3 2.75 11.01 7.49
N LEU A 4 3.05 10.97 8.79
CA LEU A 4 2.29 10.31 9.84
C LEU A 4 0.84 10.79 9.99
N LEU A 5 0.55 12.07 9.79
CA LEU A 5 -0.83 12.60 9.86
C LEU A 5 -1.56 12.51 8.51
N GLY A 6 -0.82 12.35 7.41
CA GLY A 6 -1.40 12.09 6.08
C GLY A 6 -1.79 10.61 5.89
N ALA A 7 -0.96 9.69 6.40
CA ALA A 7 -1.20 8.24 6.32
C ALA A 7 -2.33 7.75 7.24
N THR A 8 -2.62 8.47 8.33
CA THR A 8 -3.76 8.17 9.23
C THR A 8 -5.06 8.84 8.80
N ALA A 9 -5.01 9.83 7.89
CA ALA A 9 -6.20 10.52 7.39
C ALA A 9 -6.98 9.75 6.31
N MET A 10 -6.46 8.60 5.85
CA MET A 10 -7.06 7.76 4.80
C MET A 10 -7.51 6.37 5.29
N MET A 11 -8.05 6.28 6.50
CA MET A 11 -9.01 5.20 6.82
C MET A 11 -10.38 5.66 6.30
N PRO A 12 -11.01 4.99 5.30
CA PRO A 12 -11.03 3.53 5.05
C PRO A 12 -10.59 3.16 3.61
N PRO A 13 -10.46 1.88 3.22
CA PRO A 13 -9.88 0.69 3.82
C PRO A 13 -8.48 0.47 3.22
N ALA A 14 -7.43 0.98 3.86
CA ALA A 14 -6.06 0.60 3.50
C ALA A 14 -5.80 -0.80 4.08
N THR A 15 -5.83 -1.81 3.21
CA THR A 15 -5.45 -3.21 3.47
C THR A 15 -4.36 -3.39 4.52
N ALA A 16 -4.48 -4.40 5.39
CA ALA A 16 -3.48 -4.75 6.40
C ALA A 16 -2.04 -4.83 5.84
N VAL A 17 -1.88 -5.24 4.57
CA VAL A 17 -0.57 -5.35 3.90
C VAL A 17 0.18 -4.02 3.73
N ASN A 18 -0.51 -2.88 3.61
CA ASN A 18 0.16 -1.58 3.50
C ASN A 18 0.74 -1.16 4.86
N TYR A 19 -0.02 -1.35 5.94
CA TYR A 19 0.44 -1.02 7.29
C TYR A 19 1.56 -1.95 7.76
N THR A 20 1.47 -3.25 7.51
CA THR A 20 2.54 -4.19 7.87
C THR A 20 3.82 -3.89 7.10
N SER A 21 3.74 -3.59 5.80
CA SER A 21 4.90 -3.21 4.99
C SER A 21 5.56 -1.94 5.51
N TRP A 22 4.78 -0.90 5.85
CA TRP A 22 5.31 0.34 6.42
C TRP A 22 6.00 0.12 7.76
N ILE A 23 5.37 -0.63 8.68
CA ILE A 23 5.95 -0.95 9.99
C ILE A 23 7.25 -1.74 9.85
N LEU A 24 7.30 -2.72 8.95
CA LEU A 24 8.50 -3.51 8.70
C LEU A 24 9.66 -2.65 8.19
N VAL A 25 9.40 -1.78 7.22
CA VAL A 25 10.43 -0.86 6.68
C VAL A 25 10.87 0.13 7.76
N ALA A 26 9.93 0.70 8.51
CA ALA A 26 10.24 1.59 9.62
C ALA A 26 11.07 0.90 10.72
N PHE A 27 10.80 -0.35 11.04
CA PHE A 27 11.56 -1.13 12.01
C PHE A 27 12.96 -1.48 11.50
N LEU A 28 13.09 -1.93 10.25
CA LEU A 28 14.39 -2.25 9.64
C LEU A 28 15.31 -1.02 9.62
N PHE A 29 14.84 0.10 9.09
CA PHE A 29 15.66 1.30 9.02
C PHE A 29 15.80 2.03 10.35
N GLY A 30 14.74 2.07 11.17
CA GLY A 30 14.74 2.79 12.44
C GLY A 30 15.46 2.07 13.59
N PHE A 31 15.46 0.72 13.59
CA PHE A 31 16.05 -0.06 14.68
C PHE A 31 17.31 -0.80 14.24
N VAL A 32 17.26 -1.56 13.13
CA VAL A 32 18.39 -2.40 12.70
C VAL A 32 19.52 -1.53 12.16
N VAL A 33 19.25 -0.70 11.15
CA VAL A 33 20.31 0.12 10.52
C VAL A 33 20.88 1.14 11.51
N TYR A 34 20.05 1.69 12.41
CA TYR A 34 20.52 2.56 13.48
C TYR A 34 21.45 1.86 14.48
N ARG A 35 21.16 0.60 14.84
CA ARG A 35 21.96 -0.18 15.82
C ARG A 35 23.30 -0.64 15.27
N TYR A 36 23.37 -1.01 13.98
CA TYR A 36 24.57 -1.59 13.36
C TYR A 36 25.46 -0.54 12.67
N HIS A 37 24.90 0.52 12.05
CA HIS A 37 25.67 1.54 11.32
C HIS A 37 25.14 2.97 11.53
N PRO A 38 25.29 3.56 12.73
CA PRO A 38 24.70 4.86 13.07
C PRO A 38 25.22 6.03 12.23
N GLN A 39 26.50 6.06 11.89
CA GLN A 39 27.07 7.13 11.04
C GLN A 39 26.56 7.08 9.60
N TRP A 40 26.34 5.87 9.08
CA TRP A 40 25.79 5.68 7.74
C TRP A 40 24.30 6.05 7.72
N TRP A 41 23.57 5.64 8.75
CA TRP A 41 22.16 5.97 8.91
C TRP A 41 21.90 7.49 8.91
N GLN A 42 22.68 8.26 9.67
CA GLN A 42 22.52 9.73 9.72
C GLN A 42 22.69 10.41 8.36
N ARG A 43 23.55 9.86 7.48
CA ARG A 43 23.84 10.46 6.17
C ARG A 43 22.84 10.04 5.09
N TYR A 44 22.36 8.80 5.13
CA TYR A 44 21.57 8.21 4.03
C TYR A 44 20.08 8.08 4.31
N ASN A 45 19.60 8.26 5.55
CA ASN A 45 18.19 8.12 5.88
C ASN A 45 17.27 9.06 5.07
N TYR A 46 17.72 10.29 4.80
CA TYR A 46 16.96 11.25 3.99
C TYR A 46 16.86 10.81 2.52
N ILE A 47 17.97 10.35 1.94
CA ILE A 47 18.04 9.87 0.56
C ILE A 47 17.19 8.61 0.38
N LEU A 48 17.23 7.71 1.36
CA LEU A 48 16.42 6.49 1.38
C LEU A 48 14.93 6.81 1.40
N SER A 49 14.49 7.74 2.26
CA SER A 49 13.09 8.17 2.33
C SER A 49 12.60 8.70 0.98
N GLY A 50 13.41 9.58 0.34
CA GLY A 50 13.12 10.07 -1.01
C GLY A 50 13.14 8.97 -2.08
N GLY A 51 14.05 8.01 -1.95
CA GLY A 51 14.14 6.85 -2.85
C GLY A 51 12.94 5.92 -2.74
N LEU A 52 12.38 5.74 -1.55
CA LEU A 52 11.19 4.92 -1.32
C LEU A 52 9.94 5.56 -1.95
N ASP A 53 9.80 6.88 -1.84
CA ASP A 53 8.68 7.62 -2.45
C ASP A 53 8.77 7.60 -3.98
N ALA A 54 9.94 7.92 -4.53
CA ALA A 54 10.19 7.85 -5.97
C ALA A 54 10.05 6.42 -6.52
N GLY A 55 10.52 5.41 -5.77
CA GLY A 55 10.40 4.01 -6.14
C GLY A 55 8.96 3.53 -6.16
N THR A 56 8.13 3.96 -5.22
CA THR A 56 6.69 3.64 -5.19
C THR A 56 6.01 4.20 -6.43
N ALA A 57 6.25 5.47 -6.76
CA ALA A 57 5.69 6.10 -7.97
C ALA A 57 6.19 5.43 -9.27
N PHE A 58 7.43 4.99 -9.31
CA PHE A 58 7.96 4.28 -10.47
C PHE A 58 7.32 2.90 -10.66
N VAL A 59 7.18 2.13 -9.58
CA VAL A 59 6.59 0.79 -9.61
C VAL A 59 5.11 0.84 -9.98
N THR A 60 4.36 1.85 -9.53
CA THR A 60 2.94 2.00 -9.90
C THR A 60 2.77 2.23 -11.41
N VAL A 61 3.59 3.10 -12.00
CA VAL A 61 3.59 3.34 -13.45
C VAL A 61 4.00 2.08 -14.22
N LEU A 62 5.03 1.37 -13.77
CA LEU A 62 5.44 0.10 -14.37
C LEU A 62 4.32 -0.93 -14.33
N MET A 63 3.63 -1.06 -13.19
CA MET A 63 2.53 -2.01 -13.02
C MET A 63 1.32 -1.65 -13.90
N PHE A 64 1.05 -0.35 -14.09
CA PHE A 64 0.04 0.11 -15.03
C PHE A 64 0.33 -0.37 -16.46
N PHE A 65 1.55 -0.14 -16.94
CA PHE A 65 1.93 -0.57 -18.29
C PHE A 65 2.02 -2.09 -18.44
N ALA A 66 2.48 -2.81 -17.41
CA ALA A 66 2.67 -4.25 -17.50
C ALA A 66 1.35 -5.04 -17.37
N LEU A 67 0.45 -4.64 -16.47
CA LEU A 67 -0.76 -5.40 -16.15
C LEU A 67 -2.04 -4.68 -16.59
N GLN A 68 -2.25 -3.43 -16.13
CA GLN A 68 -3.52 -2.71 -16.35
C GLN A 68 -3.75 -2.40 -17.84
N SER A 69 -2.70 -2.08 -18.60
CA SER A 69 -2.79 -1.83 -20.04
C SER A 69 -3.31 -3.03 -20.85
N LYS A 70 -3.09 -4.25 -20.34
CA LYS A 70 -3.51 -5.51 -20.97
C LYS A 70 -4.83 -6.05 -20.38
N GLY A 71 -5.41 -5.35 -19.40
CA GLY A 71 -6.64 -5.78 -18.72
C GLY A 71 -6.50 -7.09 -17.94
N ILE A 72 -5.28 -7.47 -17.54
CA ILE A 72 -5.01 -8.74 -16.87
C ILE A 72 -5.17 -8.53 -15.35
N SER A 73 -6.19 -9.15 -14.77
CA SER A 73 -6.35 -9.22 -13.32
C SER A 73 -5.58 -10.43 -12.77
N LEU A 74 -4.60 -10.19 -11.90
CA LEU A 74 -3.89 -11.24 -11.18
C LEU A 74 -4.52 -11.45 -9.80
N ASP A 75 -4.90 -12.69 -9.51
CA ASP A 75 -5.38 -13.07 -8.19
C ASP A 75 -4.18 -13.44 -7.31
N TRP A 76 -3.85 -12.58 -6.35
CA TRP A 76 -2.62 -12.64 -5.56
C TRP A 76 -2.88 -12.14 -4.12
N TRP A 77 -2.04 -12.51 -3.16
CA TRP A 77 -2.23 -12.19 -1.74
C TRP A 77 -2.28 -10.68 -1.42
N GLY A 78 -1.61 -9.86 -2.23
CA GLY A 78 -1.68 -8.39 -2.19
C GLY A 78 -2.83 -7.75 -2.98
N ASN A 79 -3.58 -8.52 -3.77
CA ASN A 79 -4.76 -8.05 -4.52
C ASN A 79 -6.08 -8.56 -3.90
N ASN A 80 -6.01 -9.54 -3.00
CA ASN A 80 -7.14 -9.99 -2.19
C ASN A 80 -7.24 -9.15 -0.93
N LEU A 81 -7.97 -8.04 -1.01
CA LEU A 81 -8.21 -7.14 0.12
C LEU A 81 -9.01 -7.83 1.24
N ASP A 82 -9.92 -8.72 0.86
CA ASP A 82 -10.82 -9.40 1.78
C ASP A 82 -11.17 -10.76 1.20
N GLY A 83 -11.03 -11.83 1.99
CA GLY A 83 -11.68 -13.12 1.72
C GLY A 83 -13.22 -13.06 1.82
N CYS A 84 -13.79 -11.88 1.58
CA CYS A 84 -15.19 -11.54 1.79
C CYS A 84 -15.76 -11.01 0.46
N PRO A 85 -16.57 -11.81 -0.26
CA PRO A 85 -17.07 -11.45 -1.58
C PRO A 85 -18.02 -10.24 -1.59
N LEU A 86 -18.40 -9.73 -0.42
CA LEU A 86 -19.28 -8.57 -0.27
C LEU A 86 -18.56 -7.21 -0.33
N ALA A 87 -17.22 -7.16 -0.25
CA ALA A 87 -16.48 -5.90 -0.32
C ALA A 87 -16.54 -5.22 -1.70
N ALA A 88 -16.83 -5.99 -2.75
CA ALA A 88 -17.03 -5.49 -4.11
C ALA A 88 -18.46 -4.99 -4.38
N CYS A 89 -19.38 -5.12 -3.41
CA CYS A 89 -20.78 -4.75 -3.60
C CYS A 89 -21.00 -3.24 -3.47
N PRO A 90 -21.77 -2.61 -4.39
CA PRO A 90 -22.10 -1.20 -4.29
C PRO A 90 -23.00 -0.95 -3.07
N ILE A 91 -22.55 -0.09 -2.17
CA ILE A 91 -23.31 0.31 -0.94
C ILE A 91 -24.36 1.39 -1.29
N ALA A 92 -24.34 1.93 -2.52
CA ALA A 92 -25.29 2.92 -2.98
C ALA A 92 -26.67 2.29 -3.25
N LYS A 93 -27.71 2.84 -2.60
CA LYS A 93 -29.10 2.39 -2.74
C LYS A 93 -29.57 2.53 -4.19
N GLY A 94 -29.86 1.39 -4.84
CA GLY A 94 -30.41 1.34 -6.20
C GLY A 94 -29.48 0.81 -7.28
N ILE A 95 -28.23 0.45 -6.96
CA ILE A 95 -27.30 -0.19 -7.91
C ILE A 95 -27.27 -1.70 -7.62
N THR A 96 -27.82 -2.52 -8.50
CA THR A 96 -27.81 -3.99 -8.38
C THR A 96 -26.62 -4.55 -9.15
N ALA A 97 -25.72 -5.26 -8.44
CA ALA A 97 -24.59 -5.98 -9.02
C ALA A 97 -24.81 -7.49 -8.91
N PRO A 98 -24.46 -8.29 -9.94
CA PRO A 98 -24.65 -9.74 -9.91
C PRO A 98 -23.77 -10.36 -8.81
N GLY A 99 -24.40 -11.03 -7.84
CA GLY A 99 -23.72 -11.70 -6.71
C GLY A 99 -23.80 -10.98 -5.35
N CYS A 100 -24.47 -9.82 -5.28
CA CYS A 100 -24.65 -9.07 -4.04
C CYS A 100 -26.07 -9.21 -3.47
N PRO A 101 -26.25 -9.33 -2.14
CA PRO A 101 -27.58 -9.37 -1.54
C PRO A 101 -28.29 -8.03 -1.77
N VAL A 102 -29.39 -8.08 -2.51
CA VAL A 102 -30.32 -6.96 -2.64
C VAL A 102 -31.19 -6.96 -1.39
N ASN A 103 -31.20 -5.86 -0.65
CA ASN A 103 -32.16 -5.64 0.43
C ASN A 103 -33.14 -4.56 -0.01
#